data_AF-A0A946Y4Y3-F1
#
_entry.id   AF-A0A946Y4Y3-F1
#
_cell.length_a   1.000
_cell.length_b   1.000
_cell.length_c   1.000
_cell.angle_alpha   90.00
_cell.angle_beta   90.00
_cell.angle_gamma   90.00
#
_symmetry.space_group_name_H-M   'P 1'
#
loop_
_entity.id
_entity.type
_entity.pdbx_description
1 polymer ?
#
loop_
_entity_poly.entity_id
_entity_poly.type
_entity_poly.pdbx_seq_one_letter_code
_entity_poly.pdbx_strand_id
1 'polypeptide(L)'
;MHRVIVIFVVVLLSACARINASNDPVAAASDIKSDETVVFFRTAGWLNAESQEWHLPVHGWIYEPEDSDFRLAAIEKVLEEKFDLSVTKSAKANFTRRVNLLLADNERGKNIIIKIADRVVELPASAENGHFESIIVVSADDVAEHADDGFIHFTAVT
;
A
#
# COMPACT_ATOMS: atom_id res chain seq x y z
N MET A 1 70.79 40.85 11.22
CA MET A 1 70.30 40.80 9.83
C MET A 1 70.46 39.37 9.32
N HIS A 2 69.36 38.74 8.90
CA HIS A 2 69.24 37.43 8.22
C HIS A 2 69.51 36.16 9.06
N ARG A 3 68.73 35.08 9.01
CA ARG A 3 67.41 34.72 8.44
C ARG A 3 67.07 33.38 9.13
N VAL A 4 65.91 33.28 9.79
CA VAL A 4 65.41 32.01 10.34
C VAL A 4 64.77 31.22 9.19
N ILE A 5 65.25 30.00 8.93
CA ILE A 5 64.64 29.06 7.98
C ILE A 5 63.63 28.22 8.76
N VAL A 6 62.35 28.43 8.50
CA VAL A 6 61.27 27.55 9.00
C VAL A 6 60.94 26.57 7.89
N ILE A 7 61.18 25.29 8.14
CA ILE A 7 60.78 24.18 7.26
C ILE A 7 59.32 23.86 7.59
N PHE A 8 58.41 24.15 6.66
CA PHE A 8 57.02 23.69 6.73
C PHE A 8 56.94 22.28 6.12
N VAL A 9 56.76 21.27 6.98
CA VAL A 9 56.37 19.93 6.54
C VAL A 9 54.84 19.92 6.45
N VAL A 10 54.30 19.98 5.23
CA VAL A 10 52.87 19.77 4.98
C VAL A 10 52.64 18.27 4.90
N VAL A 11 52.06 17.70 5.96
CA VAL A 11 51.54 16.33 5.94
C VAL A 11 50.15 16.36 5.30
N LEU A 12 50.06 15.96 4.03
CA LEU A 12 48.79 15.69 3.36
C LEU A 12 48.26 14.34 3.86
N LEU A 13 47.40 14.38 4.87
CA LEU A 13 46.56 13.25 5.23
C LEU A 13 45.46 13.12 4.18
N SER A 14 45.64 12.18 3.24
CA SER A 14 44.57 11.69 2.38
C SER A 14 43.45 11.13 3.25
N ALA A 15 42.40 11.92 3.43
CA ALA A 15 41.12 11.41 3.88
C ALA A 15 40.51 10.60 2.73
N CYS A 16 40.82 9.31 2.66
CA CYS A 16 39.93 8.37 2.00
C CYS A 16 38.63 8.39 2.79
N ALA A 17 37.67 9.20 2.32
CA ALA A 17 36.29 9.11 2.78
C ALA A 17 35.84 7.67 2.52
N ARG A 18 35.69 6.90 3.60
CA ARG A 18 35.02 5.61 3.52
C ARG A 18 33.60 5.92 3.08
N ILE A 19 33.27 5.54 1.86
CA ILE A 19 31.87 5.39 1.47
C ILE A 19 31.36 4.27 2.38
N ASN A 20 30.76 4.64 3.50
CA ASN A 20 29.89 3.72 4.20
C ASN A 20 28.79 3.43 3.17
N ALA A 21 28.79 2.23 2.60
CA ALA A 21 27.60 1.70 1.99
C ALA A 21 26.50 1.88 3.04
N SER A 22 25.50 2.71 2.75
CA SER A 22 24.33 2.76 3.58
C SER A 22 23.79 1.33 3.59
N ASN A 23 23.73 0.72 4.78
CA ASN A 23 22.90 -0.45 5.00
C ASN A 23 21.45 0.05 5.03
N ASP A 24 21.02 0.78 4.00
CA ASP A 24 19.62 0.99 3.75
C ASP A 24 19.06 -0.41 3.54
N PRO A 25 18.13 -0.88 4.38
CA PRO A 25 17.46 -2.12 4.08
C PRO A 25 16.90 -1.95 2.67
N VAL A 26 17.22 -2.89 1.77
CA VAL A 26 16.53 -2.99 0.49
C VAL A 26 15.05 -2.84 0.83
N ALA A 27 14.43 -1.74 0.38
CA ALA A 27 13.08 -1.41 0.74
C ALA A 27 12.24 -2.65 0.43
N ALA A 28 11.74 -3.32 1.46
CA ALA A 28 10.94 -4.51 1.28
C ALA A 28 9.71 -4.07 0.48
N ALA A 29 9.55 -4.67 -0.69
CA ALA A 29 8.43 -4.41 -1.59
C ALA A 29 7.29 -5.39 -1.27
N SER A 30 6.07 -4.98 -1.59
CA SER A 30 4.89 -5.83 -1.44
C SER A 30 4.98 -7.07 -2.34
N ASP A 31 4.46 -8.20 -1.86
CA ASP A 31 4.42 -9.45 -2.62
C ASP A 31 3.21 -9.48 -3.58
N ILE A 32 3.28 -8.62 -4.60
CA ILE A 32 2.18 -8.41 -5.56
C ILE A 32 2.68 -8.56 -6.99
N LYS A 33 2.00 -9.40 -7.75
CA LYS A 33 2.29 -9.60 -9.18
C LYS A 33 1.67 -8.48 -10.02
N SER A 34 2.14 -8.33 -11.26
CA SER A 34 1.70 -7.24 -12.16
C SER A 34 0.25 -7.33 -12.63
N ASP A 35 -0.35 -8.52 -12.57
CA ASP A 35 -1.74 -8.82 -12.90
C ASP A 35 -2.68 -8.75 -11.67
N GLU A 36 -2.11 -8.62 -10.47
CA GLU A 36 -2.87 -8.50 -9.23
C GLU A 36 -3.22 -7.03 -8.94
N THR A 37 -4.40 -6.83 -8.36
CA THR A 37 -4.93 -5.52 -7.98
C THR A 37 -5.05 -5.43 -6.46
N VAL A 38 -4.54 -4.33 -5.89
CA VAL A 38 -4.73 -4.00 -4.47
C VAL A 38 -5.68 -2.82 -4.36
N VAL A 39 -6.75 -2.99 -3.59
CA VAL A 39 -7.70 -1.92 -3.24
C VAL A 39 -7.61 -1.67 -1.75
N PHE A 40 -7.45 -0.40 -1.35
CA PHE A 40 -7.61 0.03 0.03
C PHE A 40 -8.97 0.71 0.22
N PHE A 41 -9.64 0.35 1.31
CA PHE A 41 -10.89 1.00 1.70
C PHE A 41 -10.60 2.18 2.61
N ARG A 42 -11.36 3.26 2.45
CA ARG A 42 -11.30 4.39 3.39
C ARG A 42 -11.90 3.94 4.72
N THR A 43 -11.13 4.14 5.77
CA THR A 43 -11.45 3.78 7.14
C THR A 43 -11.38 5.02 8.03
N ALA A 44 -12.15 5.03 9.11
CA ALA A 44 -12.09 6.09 10.11
C ALA A 44 -11.15 5.67 11.24
N GLY A 45 -10.16 6.52 11.54
CA GLY A 45 -9.32 6.37 12.73
C GLY A 45 -9.97 6.97 13.97
N TRP A 46 -9.44 6.64 15.15
CA TRP A 46 -9.83 7.27 16.41
C TRP A 46 -8.61 7.60 17.28
N LEU A 47 -8.70 8.69 18.03
CA LEU A 47 -7.69 9.10 19.00
C LEU A 47 -7.93 8.40 20.33
N ASN A 48 -6.92 7.72 20.85
CA ASN A 48 -6.83 7.38 22.26
C ASN A 48 -6.33 8.60 23.04
N ALA A 49 -7.21 9.24 23.80
CA ALA A 49 -6.89 10.47 24.52
C ALA A 49 -5.91 10.27 25.68
N GLU A 50 -5.80 9.07 26.24
CA GLU A 50 -4.89 8.79 27.35
C GLU A 50 -3.44 8.65 26.86
N SER A 51 -3.23 7.91 25.77
CA SER A 51 -1.89 7.71 25.20
C SER A 51 -1.49 8.77 24.17
N GLN A 52 -2.43 9.62 23.73
CA GLN A 52 -2.23 10.57 22.62
C GLN A 52 -1.80 9.87 21.32
N GLU A 53 -2.44 8.74 21.03
CA GLU A 53 -2.18 7.93 19.83
C GLU A 53 -3.44 7.76 18.98
N TRP A 54 -3.28 7.95 17.68
CA TRP A 54 -4.27 7.57 16.70
C TRP A 54 -4.18 6.09 16.37
N HIS A 55 -5.32 5.43 16.43
CA HIS A 55 -5.52 4.08 15.93
C HIS A 55 -6.17 4.20 14.54
N LEU A 56 -5.43 3.77 13.52
CA LEU A 56 -5.80 3.91 12.12
C LEU A 56 -6.04 2.51 11.55
N PRO A 57 -7.30 2.07 11.41
CA PRO A 57 -7.59 0.84 10.70
C PRO A 57 -7.12 0.93 9.27
N VAL A 58 -6.45 -0.09 8.76
CA VAL A 58 -6.13 -0.25 7.35
C VAL A 58 -6.81 -1.52 6.90
N HIS A 59 -7.68 -1.38 5.89
CA HIS A 59 -8.40 -2.49 5.28
C HIS A 59 -8.13 -2.48 3.79
N GLY A 60 -7.78 -3.63 3.23
CA GLY A 60 -7.69 -3.78 1.80
C GLY A 60 -8.11 -5.15 1.30
N TRP A 61 -8.05 -5.27 -0.01
CA TRP A 61 -8.43 -6.45 -0.78
C TRP A 61 -7.47 -6.63 -1.94
N ILE A 62 -6.96 -7.85 -2.11
CA ILE A 62 -6.02 -8.25 -3.16
C ILE A 62 -6.69 -9.32 -4.01
N TYR A 63 -6.73 -9.08 -5.32
CA TYR A 63 -7.36 -10.00 -6.27
C TYR A 63 -6.78 -9.87 -7.67
N GLU A 64 -6.87 -10.92 -8.46
CA GLU A 64 -6.69 -10.87 -9.92
C GLU A 64 -8.06 -10.58 -10.57
N PRO A 65 -8.18 -9.51 -11.41
CA PRO A 65 -9.40 -9.26 -12.15
C PRO A 65 -9.73 -10.42 -13.09
N GLU A 66 -10.96 -10.90 -13.03
CA GLU A 66 -11.43 -12.00 -13.89
C GLU A 66 -12.30 -11.48 -15.02
N ASP A 67 -11.93 -11.78 -16.27
CA ASP A 67 -12.71 -11.46 -17.48
C ASP A 67 -13.34 -12.72 -18.08
N SER A 68 -14.22 -13.35 -17.30
CA SER A 68 -14.87 -14.60 -17.71
C SER A 68 -16.20 -14.36 -18.43
N ASP A 69 -16.16 -14.32 -19.76
CA ASP A 69 -17.37 -14.24 -20.61
C ASP A 69 -18.37 -15.37 -20.33
N PHE A 70 -17.88 -16.58 -20.03
CA PHE A 70 -18.72 -17.72 -19.73
C PHE A 70 -19.49 -17.55 -18.41
N ARG A 71 -18.80 -17.16 -17.33
CA ARG A 71 -19.44 -16.93 -16.03
C ARG A 71 -20.39 -15.73 -16.10
N LEU A 72 -20.02 -14.69 -16.84
CA LEU A 72 -20.88 -13.54 -17.11
C LEU A 72 -22.19 -13.96 -17.79
N ALA A 73 -22.10 -14.72 -18.89
CA ALA A 73 -23.29 -15.20 -19.60
C ALA A 73 -24.19 -16.08 -18.72
N ALA A 74 -23.60 -16.90 -17.85
CA ALA A 74 -24.36 -17.71 -16.90
C ALA A 74 -25.13 -16.84 -15.89
N ILE A 75 -24.52 -15.77 -15.38
CA ILE A 75 -25.19 -14.83 -14.47
C ILE A 75 -26.29 -14.06 -15.19
N GLU A 76 -26.05 -13.59 -16.42
CA GLU A 76 -27.08 -12.93 -17.25
C GLU A 76 -28.31 -13.81 -17.43
N LYS A 77 -28.09 -15.08 -17.77
CA LYS A 77 -29.16 -16.05 -17.94
C LYS A 77 -29.97 -16.27 -16.66
N VAL A 78 -29.31 -16.36 -15.50
CA VAL A 78 -30.01 -16.51 -14.22
C VAL A 78 -30.85 -15.28 -13.88
N LEU A 79 -30.32 -14.07 -14.13
CA LEU A 79 -31.03 -12.82 -13.92
C LEU A 79 -32.29 -12.74 -14.78
N GLU A 80 -32.20 -13.14 -16.04
CA GLU A 80 -33.34 -13.20 -16.96
C GLU A 80 -34.35 -14.27 -16.52
N GLU A 81 -33.94 -15.52 -16.34
CA GLU A 81 -34.86 -16.64 -16.10
C GLU A 81 -35.53 -16.62 -14.72
N LYS A 82 -34.87 -16.08 -13.69
CA LYS A 82 -35.36 -16.09 -12.30
C LYS A 82 -35.98 -14.78 -11.85
N PHE A 83 -35.55 -13.67 -12.44
CA PHE A 83 -35.92 -12.34 -11.98
C PHE A 83 -36.48 -11.44 -13.08
N ASP A 84 -36.59 -11.92 -14.32
CA ASP A 84 -37.04 -11.13 -15.49
C ASP A 84 -36.19 -9.87 -15.69
N LEU A 85 -34.89 -9.96 -15.39
CA LEU A 85 -33.92 -8.87 -15.47
C LEU A 85 -32.97 -9.08 -16.65
N SER A 86 -33.23 -8.42 -17.77
CA SER A 86 -32.37 -8.46 -18.95
C SER A 86 -31.29 -7.37 -18.90
N VAL A 87 -30.03 -7.74 -19.18
CA VAL A 87 -28.94 -6.78 -19.32
C VAL A 87 -29.08 -6.04 -20.65
N THR A 88 -29.52 -4.79 -20.58
CA THR A 88 -29.67 -3.95 -21.77
C THR A 88 -28.30 -3.57 -22.36
N LYS A 89 -28.27 -3.19 -23.63
CA LYS A 89 -27.05 -2.72 -24.29
C LYS A 89 -26.39 -1.53 -23.57
N SER A 90 -27.19 -0.63 -22.98
CA SER A 90 -26.66 0.51 -22.21
C SER A 90 -26.12 0.11 -20.84
N ALA A 91 -26.63 -0.99 -20.24
CA ALA A 91 -26.16 -1.50 -18.96
C ALA A 91 -24.96 -2.44 -19.08
N LYS A 92 -24.74 -3.09 -20.24
CA LYS A 92 -23.75 -4.17 -20.44
C LYS A 92 -22.36 -3.81 -19.91
N ALA A 93 -21.84 -2.62 -20.22
CA ALA A 93 -20.50 -2.21 -19.77
C ALA A 93 -20.39 -2.14 -18.23
N ASN A 94 -21.40 -1.56 -17.56
CA ASN A 94 -21.42 -1.50 -16.10
C ASN A 94 -21.70 -2.86 -15.47
N PHE A 95 -22.53 -3.68 -16.11
CA PHE A 95 -22.82 -5.04 -15.68
C PHE A 95 -21.55 -5.89 -15.70
N THR A 96 -20.86 -5.97 -16.85
CA THR A 96 -19.60 -6.70 -17.00
C THR A 96 -18.59 -6.26 -15.95
N ARG A 97 -18.33 -4.95 -15.84
CA ARG A 97 -17.38 -4.42 -14.86
C ARG A 97 -17.72 -4.82 -13.42
N ARG A 98 -18.99 -4.74 -13.01
CA ARG A 98 -19.41 -4.99 -11.62
C ARG A 98 -19.49 -6.47 -11.29
N VAL A 99 -19.92 -7.30 -12.24
CA VAL A 99 -20.00 -8.75 -12.03
C VAL A 99 -18.62 -9.36 -12.01
N ASN A 100 -17.67 -8.88 -12.82
CA ASN A 100 -16.29 -9.35 -12.76
C ASN A 100 -15.64 -9.10 -11.39
N LEU A 101 -16.00 -8.04 -10.67
CA LEU A 101 -15.57 -7.84 -9.28
C LEU A 101 -16.13 -8.89 -8.31
N LEU A 102 -17.26 -9.53 -8.62
CA LEU A 102 -17.80 -10.63 -7.82
C LEU A 102 -17.18 -11.98 -8.18
N LEU A 103 -16.54 -12.06 -9.34
CA LEU A 103 -15.91 -13.25 -9.90
C LEU A 103 -14.39 -13.26 -9.76
N ALA A 104 -13.82 -12.16 -9.27
CA ALA A 104 -12.39 -11.96 -9.09
C ALA A 104 -11.75 -13.11 -8.32
N ASP A 105 -10.54 -13.48 -8.71
CA ASP A 105 -9.76 -14.49 -7.99
C ASP A 105 -9.05 -13.84 -6.80
N ASN A 106 -9.30 -14.35 -5.60
CA ASN A 106 -8.81 -13.73 -4.38
C ASN A 106 -7.41 -14.22 -4.06
N GLU A 107 -6.48 -13.29 -3.89
CA GLU A 107 -5.09 -13.62 -3.64
C GLU A 107 -4.82 -13.75 -2.14
N ARG A 108 -4.63 -15.00 -1.68
CA ARG A 108 -4.32 -15.32 -0.29
C ARG A 108 -2.83 -15.25 0.03
N GLY A 109 -2.50 -14.99 1.28
CA GLY A 109 -1.15 -15.10 1.82
C GLY A 109 -0.18 -14.01 1.33
N LYS A 110 -0.67 -12.94 0.70
CA LYS A 110 0.18 -11.85 0.20
C LYS A 110 0.40 -10.81 1.27
N ASN A 111 1.64 -10.32 1.39
CA ASN A 111 1.99 -9.24 2.31
C ASN A 111 2.09 -7.92 1.56
N ILE A 112 1.46 -6.89 2.12
CA ILE A 112 1.55 -5.52 1.62
C ILE A 112 2.41 -4.71 2.58
N ILE A 113 3.33 -3.94 2.02
CA ILE A 113 4.11 -2.97 2.77
C ILE A 113 3.59 -1.60 2.41
N ILE A 114 3.26 -0.79 3.41
CA ILE A 114 2.81 0.59 3.22
C ILE A 114 3.80 1.58 3.81
N LYS A 115 3.82 2.78 3.23
CA LYS A 115 4.39 3.97 3.85
C LYS A 115 3.27 4.85 4.38
N ILE A 116 3.33 5.20 5.66
CA ILE A 116 2.39 6.09 6.35
C ILE A 116 3.18 7.01 7.28
N ALA A 117 2.95 8.32 7.19
CA ALA A 117 3.85 9.33 7.78
C ALA A 117 5.32 9.02 7.40
N ASP A 118 6.21 8.96 8.39
CA ASP A 118 7.63 8.64 8.20
C ASP A 118 7.97 7.16 8.45
N ARG A 119 6.96 6.28 8.44
CA ARG A 119 7.12 4.86 8.78
C ARG A 119 6.84 3.96 7.58
N VAL A 120 7.55 2.83 7.54
CA VAL A 120 7.26 1.69 6.67
C VAL A 120 6.70 0.58 7.54
N VAL A 121 5.52 0.08 7.18
CA VAL A 121 4.78 -0.91 7.97
C VAL A 121 4.41 -2.08 7.07
N GLU A 122 4.78 -3.29 7.49
CA GLU A 122 4.27 -4.53 6.88
C GLU A 122 2.90 -4.85 7.47
N LEU A 123 1.92 -5.03 6.60
CA LEU A 123 0.56 -5.44 6.94
C LEU A 123 0.48 -6.98 7.03
N PRO A 124 -0.48 -7.51 7.78
CA PRO A 124 -0.68 -8.96 7.83
C PRO A 124 -1.01 -9.52 6.45
N ALA A 125 -0.66 -10.79 6.26
CA ALA A 125 -0.96 -11.53 5.05
C ALA A 125 -2.47 -11.54 4.75
N SER A 126 -2.84 -11.44 3.48
CA SER A 126 -4.24 -11.58 3.05
C SER A 126 -4.82 -12.95 3.40
N ALA A 127 -6.09 -12.96 3.81
CA ALA A 127 -6.85 -14.16 4.07
C ALA A 127 -7.29 -14.87 2.77
N GLU A 128 -7.97 -16.01 2.89
CA GLU A 128 -8.46 -16.79 1.73
C GLU A 128 -9.43 -16.01 0.82
N ASN A 129 -10.08 -14.98 1.35
CA ASN A 129 -10.94 -14.08 0.58
C ASN A 129 -10.19 -12.83 0.05
N GLY A 130 -8.85 -12.83 0.09
CA GLY A 130 -8.01 -11.75 -0.42
C GLY A 130 -7.97 -10.50 0.47
N HIS A 131 -8.75 -10.46 1.55
CA HIS A 131 -8.80 -9.30 2.45
C HIS A 131 -7.69 -9.34 3.50
N PHE A 132 -7.23 -8.16 3.90
CA PHE A 132 -6.33 -7.96 5.04
C PHE A 132 -6.78 -6.76 5.86
N GLU A 133 -6.61 -6.84 7.18
CA GLU A 133 -6.98 -5.79 8.11
C GLU A 133 -5.94 -5.65 9.21
N SER A 134 -5.60 -4.42 9.58
CA SER A 134 -4.71 -4.10 10.70
C SER A 134 -5.06 -2.76 11.33
N ILE A 135 -4.58 -2.51 12.54
CA ILE A 135 -4.64 -1.19 13.17
C ILE A 135 -3.21 -0.68 13.29
N ILE A 136 -2.92 0.44 12.64
CA ILE A 136 -1.64 1.13 12.77
C ILE A 136 -1.78 2.20 13.85
N VAL A 137 -0.84 2.19 14.79
CA VAL A 137 -0.80 3.18 15.87
C VAL A 137 0.22 4.26 15.51
N VAL A 138 -0.24 5.50 15.47
CA VAL A 138 0.54 6.69 15.09
C VAL A 138 0.36 7.75 16.18
N SER A 139 1.41 8.50 16.54
CA SER A 139 1.29 9.54 17.56
C SER A 139 0.38 10.68 17.08
N ALA A 140 -0.23 11.41 18.01
CA ALA A 140 -1.00 12.62 17.69
C ALA A 140 -0.16 13.65 16.93
N ASP A 141 1.12 13.80 17.29
CA ASP A 141 2.05 14.71 16.64
C ASP A 141 2.33 14.29 15.18
N ASP A 142 2.62 13.01 14.93
CA ASP A 142 2.86 12.48 13.58
C ASP A 142 1.61 12.66 12.70
N VAL A 143 0.40 12.42 13.25
CA VAL A 143 -0.84 12.67 12.50
C VAL A 143 -1.03 14.16 12.22
N ALA A 144 -0.76 15.05 13.19
CA ALA A 144 -0.91 16.49 12.99
C ALA A 144 0.07 17.06 11.95
N GLU A 145 1.26 16.47 11.81
CA GLU A 145 2.26 16.85 10.81
C GLU A 145 1.92 16.35 9.39
N HIS A 146 1.40 15.12 9.28
CA HIS A 146 1.25 14.42 7.99
C HIS A 146 -0.19 14.37 7.45
N ALA A 147 -1.20 14.68 8.27
CA ALA A 147 -2.58 14.71 7.82
C ALA A 147 -2.94 16.03 7.12
N ASP A 148 -3.81 15.95 6.11
CA ASP A 148 -4.40 17.09 5.43
C ASP A 148 -5.91 16.87 5.27
N ASP A 149 -6.69 17.92 5.45
CA ASP A 149 -8.17 17.91 5.35
C ASP A 149 -8.86 16.76 6.14
N GLY A 150 -8.30 16.38 7.29
CA GLY A 150 -8.82 15.29 8.12
C GLY A 150 -8.50 13.88 7.63
N PHE A 151 -7.60 13.75 6.63
CA PHE A 151 -7.12 12.48 6.11
C PHE A 151 -5.62 12.34 6.37
N ILE A 152 -5.22 11.17 6.88
CA ILE A 152 -3.82 10.73 6.83
C ILE A 152 -3.67 9.76 5.67
N HIS A 153 -2.75 10.08 4.77
CA HIS A 153 -2.52 9.29 3.56
C HIS A 153 -1.45 8.23 3.79
N PHE A 154 -1.58 7.13 3.06
CA PHE A 154 -0.56 6.10 2.97
C PHE A 154 -0.51 5.54 1.55
N THR A 155 0.60 4.91 1.20
CA THR A 155 0.81 4.30 -0.12
C THR A 155 1.44 2.93 0.01
N ALA A 156 1.01 1.96 -0.79
CA ALA A 156 1.73 0.69 -0.91
C ALA A 156 3.11 0.92 -1.54
N VAL A 157 4.09 0.13 -1.11
CA VAL A 157 5.45 0.06 -1.68
C VAL A 157 5.48 -1.18 -2.58
N THR A 158 5.58 -0.98 -3.89
CA THR A 158 5.56 -2.03 -4.92
C THR A 158 6.83 -1.97 -5.75
#